data_AF-A0A6S6UFJ9-F1
#
_entry.id   AF-A0A6S6UFJ9-F1
#
_cell.length_a   1.000
_cell.length_b   1.000
_cell.length_c   1.000
_cell.angle_alpha   90.00
_cell.angle_beta   90.00
_cell.angle_gamma   90.00
#
_symmetry.space_group_name_H-M   'P 1'
#
loop_
_entity.id
_entity.type
_entity.pdbx_description
1 polymer ?
#
loop_
_entity_poly.entity_id
_entity_poly.type
_entity_poly.pdbx_seq_one_letter_code
_entity_poly.pdbx_strand_id
1 'polypeptide(L)' 'MEENKETRMDKFNELKGIVDALEADFGKFYSDNNNAAGTRVRKGMQELKTLAQNIRLDVQEIKNKAK' A
#
# COMPACT_ATOMS: atom_id res chain seq x y z
N MET A 1 -0.13 23.86 -10.27
CA MET A 1 0.98 22.87 -10.36
C MET A 1 1.30 22.28 -8.98
N GLU A 2 1.08 23.01 -7.88
CA GLU A 2 1.11 22.51 -6.49
C GLU A 2 0.21 21.28 -6.22
N GLU A 3 -1.03 21.29 -6.72
CA GLU A 3 -2.06 20.27 -6.44
C GLU A 3 -1.68 18.84 -6.90
N ASN A 4 -0.82 18.74 -7.92
CA ASN A 4 -0.29 17.47 -8.44
C ASN A 4 0.88 16.89 -7.63
N LYS A 5 1.44 17.67 -6.69
CA LYS A 5 2.57 17.27 -5.84
C LYS A 5 2.06 16.70 -4.51
N GLU A 6 1.00 17.29 -3.97
CA GLU A 6 0.30 16.87 -2.75
C GLU A 6 -0.27 15.44 -2.93
N THR A 7 -1.05 15.24 -4.00
CA THR A 7 -1.63 13.93 -4.38
C THR A 7 -0.62 12.79 -4.61
N ARG A 8 0.64 13.10 -4.93
CA ARG A 8 1.70 12.07 -5.08
C ARG A 8 2.27 11.63 -3.76
N MET A 9 2.42 12.56 -2.81
CA MET A 9 2.88 12.23 -1.47
C MET A 9 1.80 11.47 -0.70
N ASP A 10 0.53 11.77 -0.96
CA ASP A 10 -0.62 11.06 -0.36
C ASP A 10 -0.59 9.56 -0.67
N LYS A 11 -0.41 9.18 -1.94
CA LYS A 11 -0.32 7.77 -2.37
C LYS A 11 0.85 7.02 -1.73
N PHE A 12 1.98 7.71 -1.55
CA PHE A 12 3.14 7.13 -0.85
C PHE A 12 2.85 6.93 0.64
N ASN A 13 2.24 7.93 1.28
CA ASN A 13 1.86 7.85 2.69
C ASN A 13 0.83 6.74 2.94
N GLU A 14 -0.12 6.53 2.03
CA GLU A 14 -1.07 5.42 2.10
C GLU A 14 -0.38 4.05 2.02
N LEU A 15 0.54 3.85 1.06
CA LEU A 15 1.33 2.62 0.97
C LEU A 15 2.09 2.35 2.26
N LYS A 16 2.78 3.37 2.79
CA LYS A 16 3.53 3.28 4.03
C LYS A 16 2.62 2.97 5.21
N GLY A 17 1.46 3.62 5.30
CA GLY A 17 0.49 3.39 6.37
C GLY A 17 0.00 1.94 6.43
N ILE A 18 -0.23 1.30 5.28
CA ILE A 18 -0.60 -0.13 5.25
C ILE A 18 0.55 -1.00 5.78
N VAL A 19 1.79 -0.73 5.37
CA VAL A 19 2.96 -1.51 5.83
C VAL A 19 3.18 -1.35 7.33
N ASP A 20 3.18 -0.11 7.82
CA ASP A 20 3.38 0.22 9.23
C ASP A 20 2.29 -0.45 10.10
N ALA A 21 1.03 -0.45 9.65
CA ALA A 21 -0.08 -1.08 10.38
C ALA A 21 0.05 -2.61 10.48
N LEU A 22 0.76 -3.26 9.57
CA LEU A 22 0.93 -4.71 9.55
C LEU A 22 2.08 -5.22 10.40
N GLU A 23 3.02 -4.36 10.82
CA GLU A 23 4.27 -4.74 11.50
C GLU A 23 4.02 -5.67 12.71
N ALA A 24 3.12 -5.28 13.60
CA ALA A 24 2.80 -6.07 14.79
C ALA A 24 2.15 -7.42 14.46
N ASP A 25 1.34 -7.48 13.40
CA ASP A 25 0.69 -8.71 12.97
C ASP A 25 1.66 -9.66 12.26
N PHE A 26 2.66 -9.14 11.55
CA PHE A 26 3.78 -9.93 11.04
C PHE A 26 4.50 -10.65 12.19
N GLY A 27 4.90 -9.90 13.23
CA GLY A 27 5.57 -10.47 14.40
C GLY A 27 4.75 -11.59 15.06
N LYS A 28 3.47 -11.32 15.33
CA LYS A 28 2.55 -12.29 15.95
C LYS A 28 2.31 -13.53 15.08
N PHE A 29 2.21 -13.37 13.76
CA PHE A 29 1.95 -14.51 12.88
C PHE A 29 3.18 -15.42 12.76
N TYR A 30 4.35 -14.84 12.46
CA TYR A 30 5.58 -15.61 12.20
C TYR A 30 6.26 -16.14 13.47
N SER A 31 6.11 -15.46 14.61
CA SER A 31 6.73 -15.87 15.88
C SER A 31 5.78 -16.68 16.77
N ASP A 32 4.51 -16.27 16.84
CA ASP A 32 3.56 -16.82 17.82
C ASP A 32 2.51 -17.77 17.18
N ASN A 33 2.61 -18.06 15.88
CA ASN A 33 1.63 -18.83 15.10
C ASN A 33 0.19 -18.31 15.24
N ASN A 34 0.02 -16.98 15.38
CA ASN A 34 -1.30 -16.37 15.56
C ASN A 34 -2.11 -16.33 14.25
N ASN A 35 -3.07 -17.25 14.09
CA ASN A 35 -3.91 -17.36 12.89
C ASN A 35 -4.75 -16.10 12.58
N ALA A 36 -5.20 -15.37 13.60
CA ALA A 36 -5.95 -14.13 13.40
C ALA A 36 -5.05 -13.02 12.84
N ALA A 37 -3.81 -12.93 13.34
CA ALA A 37 -2.80 -12.04 12.77
C ALA A 37 -2.47 -12.42 11.32
N GLY A 38 -2.32 -13.71 11.02
CA GLY A 38 -2.14 -14.20 9.64
C GLY A 38 -3.28 -13.80 8.69
N THR A 39 -4.53 -13.83 9.18
CA THR A 39 -5.68 -13.35 8.39
C THR A 39 -5.60 -11.85 8.10
N ARG A 40 -5.16 -11.03 9.08
CA ARG A 40 -4.99 -9.58 8.91
C ARG A 40 -3.83 -9.26 7.97
N VAL A 41 -2.67 -9.91 8.13
CA VAL A 41 -1.53 -9.79 7.19
C VAL A 41 -1.99 -10.11 5.77
N ARG A 42 -2.68 -11.23 5.56
CA ARG A 42 -3.15 -11.59 4.22
C ARG A 42 -4.08 -10.53 3.62
N LYS A 43 -5.02 -9.99 4.39
CA LYS A 43 -5.94 -8.94 3.93
C LYS A 43 -5.20 -7.64 3.61
N GLY A 44 -4.36 -7.15 4.52
CA GLY A 44 -3.58 -5.94 4.29
C GLY A 44 -2.62 -6.06 3.11
N MET A 45 -2.05 -7.25 2.87
CA MET A 45 -1.24 -7.49 1.67
C MET A 45 -2.06 -7.48 0.36
N GLN A 46 -3.35 -7.87 0.39
CA GLN A 46 -4.23 -7.72 -0.78
C GLN A 46 -4.57 -6.24 -1.05
N GLU A 47 -4.78 -5.46 0.00
CA GLU A 47 -5.01 -4.02 -0.08
C GLU A 47 -3.76 -3.31 -0.64
N LEU A 48 -2.57 -3.64 -0.13
CA LEU A 48 -1.29 -3.13 -0.61
C LEU A 48 -1.09 -3.41 -2.10
N LYS A 49 -1.36 -4.66 -2.54
CA LYS A 49 -1.28 -5.05 -3.95
C LYS A 49 -2.20 -4.20 -4.83
N THR A 50 -3.43 -3.99 -4.39
CA THR A 50 -4.43 -3.21 -5.13
C THR A 50 -3.99 -1.75 -5.25
N LEU A 51 -3.57 -1.14 -4.14
CA LEU A 51 -3.09 0.24 -4.11
C LEU A 51 -1.86 0.43 -5.00
N ALA A 52 -0.88 -0.47 -4.91
CA ALA A 52 0.31 -0.43 -5.75
C ALA A 52 -0.01 -0.52 -7.25
N GLN A 53 -0.99 -1.36 -7.62
CA GLN A 53 -1.43 -1.48 -9.01
C GLN A 53 -2.10 -0.19 -9.51
N ASN A 54 -2.95 0.43 -8.69
CA ASN A 54 -3.61 1.68 -9.03
C ASN A 54 -2.58 2.80 -9.25
N ILE A 55 -1.63 2.95 -8.33
CA ILE A 55 -0.52 3.91 -8.45
C ILE A 55 0.26 3.69 -9.76
N ARG A 56 0.57 2.44 -10.10
CA ARG A 56 1.28 2.11 -11.35
C ARG A 56 0.47 2.51 -12.59
N LEU A 57 -0.83 2.24 -12.60
CA LEU A 57 -1.72 2.64 -13.71
C LEU A 57 -1.77 4.16 -13.85
N ASP A 58 -1.93 4.88 -12.74
CA ASP A 58 -1.97 6.34 -12.75
C ASP A 58 -0.68 6.95 -13.33
N VAL A 59 0.49 6.42 -12.92
CA VAL A 59 1.78 6.84 -13.47
C VAL A 59 1.85 6.59 -14.98
N GLN A 60 1.37 5.43 -15.42
CA GLN A 60 1.35 5.08 -16.84
C GLN A 60 0.42 6.00 -17.63
N GLU A 61 -0.75 6.34 -17.10
CA GLU A 61 -1.69 7.28 -17.71
C GLU A 61 -1.10 8.69 -17.84
N ILE A 62 -0.45 9.20 -16.79
CA ILE A 62 0.22 10.50 -16.81
C ILE A 62 1.30 10.52 -17.89
N LYS A 63 2.13 9.48 -17.98
CA LYS A 63 3.15 9.34 -19.02
C LYS A 63 2.56 9.29 -20.43
N ASN A 64 1.40 8.64 -20.60
CA ASN A 64 0.74 8.55 -21.90
C ASN A 64 0.07 9.87 -22.32
N LYS A 65 -0.48 10.65 -21.38
CA LYS A 65 -1.09 11.97 -21.63
C LYS A 65 -0.07 13.09 -21.85
N ALA A 66 1.18 12.89 -21.41
CA ALA A 66 2.28 13.82 -21.62
C ALA A 66 2.98 13.64 -22.99
N LYS A 67 2.49 12.72 -23.83
CA LYS A 67 2.87 12.58 -25.24
C LYS A 67 1.88 13.33 -26.12
#